data_AF-A0A5C7YUQ4-F1
#
_entry.id   AF-A0A5C7YUQ4-F1
#
_cell.length_a   1.000
_cell.length_b   1.000
_cell.length_c   1.000
_cell.angle_alpha   90.00
_cell.angle_beta   90.00
_cell.angle_gamma   90.00
#
_symmetry.space_group_name_H-M   'P 1'
#
loop_
_entity.id
_entity.type
_entity.pdbx_description
1 polymer ?
#
loop_
_entity_poly.entity_id
_entity_poly.type
_entity_poly.pdbx_seq_one_letter_code
_entity_poly.pdbx_strand_id
1 'polypeptide(L)'
;MKNLKLVLTTAVLASLVGCVNGDDYGTPDLSNDCITIAATKSVQDIATLANTTAQQYTDADYIEAYVTSSDEGGNFYKSISFVSVDEAKGFTMPVDDYNLYTKYEPGRKVTINMKNRYFHFDNQTSSLEIGSLYEGSVGRISGVEYEDAILRSCEKVDEETLVEHISLSDINDSYLHKLVEFDGVQFSDVSLGHTYHDEDLSYVGATATNHSVIDAAGNSITVRNSSFAKFASEEIPSESGKIRGVLTKYNGTFQLMLRTIKDVKLTEARLDPVIENFESYANSTAVFPNYFNIKVQGTNDWFVGTFNGNKYLQARKGSNSGATKIFFVMPFDFDEHTKFSFKTLFGYMSLTSTPIMKVYYSTSFDSANPTANLVDITSSFTFSNHTGTNWAGGFTNSGIHTFTGMSGQGHIIFAYDVATTSTSSNETRPGIQIDNILFQ
;
A
#
# COMPACT_ATOMS: atom_id res chain seq x y z
N MET A 1 -47.37 43.07 29.48
CA MET A 1 -46.81 42.70 28.15
C MET A 1 -45.37 42.15 28.18
N LYS A 2 -44.63 42.17 29.30
CA LYS A 2 -43.27 41.59 29.37
C LYS A 2 -43.27 40.06 29.54
N ASN A 3 -44.25 39.49 30.22
CA ASN A 3 -44.28 38.04 30.51
C ASN A 3 -44.79 37.19 29.35
N LEU A 4 -45.52 37.78 28.39
CA LEU A 4 -46.03 37.07 27.22
C LEU A 4 -44.92 36.76 26.21
N LYS A 5 -43.92 37.65 26.09
CA LYS A 5 -42.75 37.44 25.24
C LYS A 5 -41.87 36.29 25.75
N LEU A 6 -41.70 36.18 27.07
CA LEU A 6 -40.90 35.11 27.66
C LEU A 6 -41.54 33.73 27.39
N VAL A 7 -42.84 33.59 27.61
CA VAL A 7 -43.58 32.33 27.39
C VAL A 7 -43.60 31.92 25.91
N LEU A 8 -43.72 32.88 24.98
CA LEU A 8 -43.67 32.57 23.55
C LEU A 8 -42.26 32.13 23.11
N THR A 9 -41.21 32.68 23.72
CA THR A 9 -39.82 32.32 23.39
C THR A 9 -39.47 30.93 23.92
N THR A 10 -39.97 30.55 25.10
CA THR A 10 -39.74 29.20 25.66
C THR A 10 -40.53 28.12 24.93
N ALA A 11 -41.74 28.42 24.45
CA ALA A 11 -42.55 27.47 23.66
C ALA A 11 -41.96 27.19 22.27
N VAL A 12 -41.34 28.19 21.63
CA VAL A 12 -40.67 28.02 20.31
C VAL A 12 -39.33 27.28 20.45
N LEU A 13 -38.60 27.45 21.56
CA LEU A 13 -37.37 26.68 21.82
C LEU A 13 -37.66 25.21 22.15
N ALA A 14 -38.77 24.91 22.83
CA ALA A 14 -39.16 23.54 23.17
C ALA A 14 -39.59 22.70 21.94
N SER A 15 -40.10 23.33 20.87
CA SER A 15 -40.41 22.64 19.62
C SER A 15 -39.20 22.29 18.76
N LEU A 16 -38.01 22.82 19.08
CA LEU A 16 -36.75 22.51 18.37
C LEU A 16 -35.95 21.37 19.03
N VAL A 17 -36.43 20.85 20.17
CA VAL A 17 -35.86 19.69 20.88
C VAL A 17 -36.77 18.46 20.76
N GLY A 18 -37.67 18.45 19.78
CA GLY A 18 -38.28 17.20 19.35
C GLY A 18 -37.16 16.30 18.88
N CYS A 19 -36.90 15.23 19.63
CA CYS A 19 -36.02 14.14 19.23
C CYS A 19 -36.36 13.79 17.78
N VAL A 20 -35.51 14.22 16.85
CA VAL A 20 -35.43 13.54 15.56
C VAL A 20 -34.98 12.16 15.99
N ASN A 21 -35.91 11.20 15.99
CA ASN A 21 -35.51 9.80 15.97
C ASN A 21 -34.46 9.75 14.88
N GLY A 22 -33.21 9.38 15.22
CA GLY A 22 -32.21 9.16 14.20
C GLY A 22 -32.88 8.30 13.15
N ASP A 23 -32.87 8.75 11.91
CA ASP A 23 -33.36 8.00 10.75
C ASP A 23 -32.41 6.81 10.53
N ASP A 24 -32.33 5.95 11.55
CA ASP A 24 -31.72 4.64 11.51
C ASP A 24 -32.79 3.76 10.88
N TYR A 25 -32.95 3.92 9.57
CA TYR A 25 -33.65 2.96 8.75
C TYR A 25 -32.86 1.66 8.86
N GLY A 26 -33.23 0.83 9.84
CA GLY A 26 -32.65 -0.50 9.99
C GLY A 26 -32.68 -1.22 8.64
N THR A 27 -31.65 -2.01 8.37
CA THR A 27 -31.59 -2.83 7.15
C THR A 27 -32.90 -3.61 7.00
N PRO A 28 -33.53 -3.59 5.81
CA PRO A 28 -34.78 -4.32 5.58
C PRO A 28 -34.66 -5.78 6.04
N ASP A 29 -35.71 -6.32 6.69
CA ASP A 29 -35.74 -7.74 7.03
C ASP A 29 -35.99 -8.56 5.76
N LEU A 30 -34.90 -9.12 5.21
CA LEU A 30 -34.89 -9.97 4.03
C LEU A 30 -34.80 -11.46 4.40
N SER A 31 -35.20 -11.86 5.61
CA SER A 31 -35.11 -13.26 6.06
C SER A 31 -35.94 -14.23 5.20
N ASN A 32 -36.99 -13.74 4.54
CA ASN A 32 -37.86 -14.53 3.66
C ASN A 32 -37.48 -14.44 2.17
N ASP A 33 -36.51 -13.59 1.81
CA ASP A 33 -36.09 -13.32 0.43
C ASP A 33 -34.69 -13.91 0.17
N CYS A 34 -34.53 -15.19 0.52
CA CYS A 34 -33.27 -15.91 0.31
C CYS A 34 -33.47 -17.25 -0.40
N ILE A 35 -32.48 -17.61 -1.21
CA ILE A 35 -32.47 -18.80 -2.07
C ILE A 35 -31.26 -19.65 -1.68
N THR A 36 -31.44 -20.97 -1.64
CA THR A 36 -30.34 -21.93 -1.45
C THR A 36 -30.26 -22.84 -2.67
N ILE A 37 -29.22 -22.67 -3.48
CA ILE A 37 -28.90 -23.52 -4.63
C ILE A 37 -27.46 -23.98 -4.46
N ALA A 38 -27.23 -25.29 -4.59
CA ALA A 38 -25.88 -25.83 -4.49
C ALA A 38 -25.01 -25.39 -5.68
N ALA A 39 -23.76 -25.00 -5.40
CA ALA A 39 -22.78 -24.74 -6.45
C ALA A 39 -22.58 -25.99 -7.33
N THR A 40 -22.53 -25.80 -8.64
CA THR A 40 -22.18 -26.85 -9.61
C THR A 40 -20.75 -26.68 -10.13
N LYS A 41 -20.15 -25.51 -9.91
CA LYS A 41 -18.77 -25.14 -10.24
C LYS A 41 -18.13 -24.36 -9.11
N SER A 42 -16.81 -24.40 -9.02
CA SER A 42 -16.04 -23.46 -8.19
C SER A 42 -15.80 -22.14 -8.93
N VAL A 43 -15.52 -21.07 -8.19
CA VAL A 43 -15.05 -19.81 -8.78
C VAL A 43 -13.74 -20.03 -9.55
N GLN A 44 -12.87 -20.93 -9.06
CA GLN A 44 -11.62 -21.27 -9.71
C GLN A 44 -11.82 -21.95 -11.07
N ASP A 45 -12.86 -22.78 -11.23
CA ASP A 45 -13.20 -23.36 -12.55
C ASP A 45 -13.51 -22.27 -13.57
N ILE A 46 -14.27 -21.24 -13.18
CA ILE A 46 -14.59 -20.10 -14.04
C ILE A 46 -13.32 -19.28 -14.33
N ALA A 47 -12.50 -19.02 -13.32
CA ALA A 47 -11.25 -18.27 -13.46
C ALA A 47 -10.26 -18.93 -14.43
N THR A 48 -10.19 -20.27 -14.43
CA THR A 48 -9.31 -21.03 -15.34
C THR A 48 -9.77 -20.96 -16.81
N LEU A 49 -11.06 -20.75 -17.06
CA LEU A 49 -11.61 -20.58 -18.41
C LEU A 49 -11.41 -19.15 -18.95
N ALA A 50 -11.32 -18.17 -18.06
CA ALA A 50 -11.27 -16.76 -18.42
C ALA A 50 -9.96 -16.41 -19.14
N ASN A 51 -10.07 -15.62 -20.21
CA ASN A 51 -8.95 -14.91 -20.82
C ASN A 51 -9.28 -13.42 -20.95
N THR A 52 -8.46 -12.65 -21.65
CA THR A 52 -8.57 -11.20 -21.75
C THR A 52 -9.67 -10.70 -22.69
N THR A 53 -10.55 -11.59 -23.16
CA THR A 53 -11.68 -11.25 -24.03
C THR A 53 -12.98 -11.69 -23.37
N ALA A 54 -14.04 -10.89 -23.52
CA ALA A 54 -15.34 -11.23 -22.95
C ALA A 54 -15.92 -12.49 -23.60
N GLN A 55 -16.23 -13.48 -22.76
CA GLN A 55 -16.78 -14.77 -23.16
C GLN A 55 -18.15 -14.96 -22.51
N GLN A 56 -19.11 -15.48 -23.28
CA GLN A 56 -20.41 -15.85 -22.72
C GLN A 56 -20.33 -17.23 -22.09
N TYR A 57 -20.82 -17.37 -20.85
CA TYR A 57 -21.01 -18.67 -20.21
C TYR A 57 -22.41 -19.19 -20.55
N THR A 58 -22.52 -20.31 -21.27
CA THR A 58 -23.79 -20.81 -21.79
C THR A 58 -24.48 -21.85 -20.90
N ASP A 59 -23.70 -22.55 -20.08
CA ASP A 59 -24.20 -23.63 -19.25
C ASP A 59 -24.96 -23.09 -18.01
N ALA A 60 -25.88 -23.90 -17.49
CA ALA A 60 -26.70 -23.55 -16.34
C ALA A 60 -25.98 -23.90 -15.03
N ASP A 61 -24.81 -23.31 -14.82
CA ASP A 61 -24.00 -23.51 -13.62
C ASP A 61 -24.17 -22.42 -12.58
N TYR A 62 -23.90 -22.80 -11.33
CA TYR A 62 -23.94 -21.93 -10.17
C TYR A 62 -22.60 -21.98 -9.44
N ILE A 63 -22.12 -20.81 -9.00
CA ILE A 63 -20.95 -20.67 -8.13
C ILE A 63 -21.37 -20.00 -6.82
N GLU A 64 -20.64 -20.25 -5.74
CA GLU A 64 -20.88 -19.61 -4.44
C GLU A 64 -19.71 -18.71 -4.03
N ALA A 65 -20.04 -17.62 -3.35
CA ALA A 65 -19.06 -16.65 -2.85
C ALA A 65 -19.60 -15.87 -1.65
N TYR A 66 -18.70 -15.23 -0.90
CA TYR A 66 -19.02 -14.23 0.12
C TYR A 66 -18.77 -12.82 -0.44
N VAL A 67 -19.65 -11.89 -0.07
CA VAL A 67 -19.47 -10.46 -0.38
C VAL A 67 -18.38 -9.86 0.51
N THR A 68 -17.42 -9.14 -0.09
CA THR A 68 -16.31 -8.48 0.62
C THR A 68 -16.39 -6.95 0.60
N SER A 69 -17.00 -6.36 -0.42
CA SER A 69 -17.17 -4.90 -0.54
C SER A 69 -18.51 -4.41 0.02
N SER A 70 -18.63 -3.08 0.17
CA SER A 70 -19.91 -2.41 0.43
C SER A 70 -19.94 -1.07 -0.30
N ASP A 71 -21.07 -0.74 -0.95
CA ASP A 71 -21.33 0.59 -1.52
C ASP A 71 -21.93 1.57 -0.49
N GLU A 72 -22.12 1.15 0.77
CA GLU A 72 -22.67 1.98 1.85
C GLU A 72 -21.88 3.29 2.04
N GLY A 73 -20.54 3.22 1.99
CA GLY A 73 -19.67 4.39 2.15
C GLY A 73 -19.47 5.19 0.86
N GLY A 74 -20.01 4.74 -0.28
CA GLY A 74 -19.95 5.45 -1.57
C GLY A 74 -18.61 5.35 -2.32
N ASN A 75 -17.60 4.66 -1.77
CA ASN A 75 -16.31 4.48 -2.45
C ASN A 75 -16.37 3.39 -3.53
N PHE A 76 -17.19 2.35 -3.32
CA PHE A 76 -17.53 1.36 -4.34
C PHE A 76 -18.73 1.85 -5.14
N TYR A 77 -18.56 2.03 -6.45
CA TYR A 77 -19.61 2.50 -7.34
C TYR A 77 -20.07 1.39 -8.28
N LYS A 78 -21.33 0.95 -8.13
CA LYS A 78 -21.99 0.04 -9.08
C LYS A 78 -21.19 -1.24 -9.35
N SER A 79 -20.61 -1.80 -8.29
CA SER A 79 -19.77 -2.99 -8.34
C SER A 79 -19.76 -3.67 -6.96
N ILE A 80 -19.75 -5.00 -6.97
CA ILE A 80 -19.61 -5.82 -5.77
C ILE A 80 -18.37 -6.70 -5.94
N SER A 81 -17.46 -6.65 -4.97
CA SER A 81 -16.35 -7.58 -4.83
C SER A 81 -16.76 -8.79 -3.99
N PHE A 82 -16.22 -9.94 -4.36
CA PHE A 82 -16.50 -11.22 -3.75
C PHE A 82 -15.22 -12.00 -3.53
N VAL A 83 -15.29 -12.96 -2.62
CA VAL A 83 -14.31 -14.03 -2.45
C VAL A 83 -15.03 -15.38 -2.48
N SER A 84 -14.44 -16.39 -3.13
CA SER A 84 -14.96 -17.76 -3.12
C SER A 84 -15.12 -18.31 -1.70
N VAL A 85 -16.01 -19.28 -1.50
CA VAL A 85 -16.29 -19.87 -0.17
C VAL A 85 -15.08 -20.55 0.45
N ASP A 86 -14.15 -21.06 -0.37
CA ASP A 86 -12.86 -21.60 0.04
C ASP A 86 -11.76 -20.53 0.19
N GLU A 87 -12.14 -19.26 0.00
CA GLU A 87 -11.29 -18.07 0.09
C GLU A 87 -10.09 -18.07 -0.89
N ALA A 88 -10.07 -18.96 -1.87
CA ALA A 88 -8.94 -19.12 -2.79
C ALA A 88 -8.91 -18.05 -3.90
N LYS A 89 -10.06 -17.49 -4.29
CA LYS A 89 -10.18 -16.59 -5.44
C LYS A 89 -11.16 -15.45 -5.20
N GLY A 90 -10.66 -14.23 -5.29
CA GLY A 90 -11.49 -13.03 -5.37
C GLY A 90 -11.87 -12.66 -6.80
N PHE A 91 -13.01 -12.00 -6.97
CA PHE A 91 -13.54 -11.51 -8.26
C PHE A 91 -14.53 -10.36 -8.05
N THR A 92 -14.98 -9.74 -9.13
CA THR A 92 -15.94 -8.63 -9.08
C THR A 92 -17.09 -8.79 -10.05
N MET A 93 -18.25 -8.24 -9.70
CA MET A 93 -19.39 -8.10 -10.59
C MET A 93 -19.87 -6.64 -10.64
N PRO A 94 -19.81 -5.97 -11.80
CA PRO A 94 -20.42 -4.66 -11.98
C PRO A 94 -21.95 -4.78 -12.07
N VAL A 95 -22.68 -3.91 -11.36
CA VAL A 95 -24.16 -3.93 -11.24
C VAL A 95 -24.71 -2.52 -11.37
N ASP A 96 -25.69 -2.30 -12.23
CA ASP A 96 -26.30 -0.98 -12.49
C ASP A 96 -27.42 -0.65 -11.50
N ASP A 97 -27.12 -0.72 -10.21
CA ASP A 97 -28.03 -0.36 -9.11
C ASP A 97 -27.27 0.30 -7.95
N TYR A 98 -28.01 0.83 -6.97
CA TYR A 98 -27.49 1.53 -5.80
C TYR A 98 -27.98 0.89 -4.50
N ASN A 99 -27.29 1.17 -3.40
CA ASN A 99 -27.61 0.64 -2.07
C ASN A 99 -27.59 -0.89 -2.05
N LEU A 100 -26.65 -1.48 -2.81
CA LEU A 100 -26.46 -2.93 -2.93
C LEU A 100 -26.17 -3.55 -1.57
N TYR A 101 -25.51 -2.82 -0.66
CA TYR A 101 -25.25 -3.22 0.73
C TYR A 101 -26.50 -3.60 1.54
N THR A 102 -27.69 -3.13 1.14
CA THR A 102 -28.95 -3.49 1.82
C THR A 102 -29.40 -4.92 1.55
N LYS A 103 -28.89 -5.55 0.49
CA LYS A 103 -29.20 -6.93 0.07
C LYS A 103 -27.97 -7.83 0.15
N TYR A 104 -26.81 -7.28 -0.20
CA TYR A 104 -25.52 -7.96 -0.29
C TYR A 104 -24.55 -7.27 0.67
N GLU A 105 -24.83 -7.37 1.96
CA GLU A 105 -23.93 -6.85 2.98
C GLU A 105 -22.65 -7.70 3.08
N PRO A 106 -21.50 -7.14 3.51
CA PRO A 106 -20.28 -7.93 3.74
C PRO A 106 -20.54 -9.18 4.60
N GLY A 107 -19.91 -10.29 4.23
CA GLY A 107 -20.12 -11.61 4.84
C GLY A 107 -21.38 -12.35 4.36
N ARG A 108 -22.28 -11.71 3.60
CA ARG A 108 -23.42 -12.39 2.96
C ARG A 108 -22.91 -13.41 1.95
N LYS A 109 -23.35 -14.66 2.09
CA LYS A 109 -23.14 -15.67 1.05
C LYS A 109 -24.12 -15.41 -0.10
N VAL A 110 -23.64 -15.56 -1.33
CA VAL A 110 -24.45 -15.49 -2.55
C VAL A 110 -24.22 -16.73 -3.41
N THR A 111 -25.21 -17.06 -4.20
CA THR A 111 -25.09 -18.02 -5.31
C THR A 111 -25.24 -17.25 -6.61
N ILE A 112 -24.22 -17.31 -7.47
CA ILE A 112 -24.22 -16.59 -8.75
C ILE A 112 -24.64 -17.55 -9.85
N ASN A 113 -25.69 -17.19 -10.58
CA ASN A 113 -26.17 -17.88 -11.76
C ASN A 113 -25.32 -17.47 -12.97
N MET A 114 -24.49 -18.41 -13.46
CA MET A 114 -23.57 -18.13 -14.56
C MET A 114 -24.24 -18.12 -15.93
N LYS A 115 -25.47 -18.65 -16.05
CA LYS A 115 -26.12 -18.80 -17.35
C LYS A 115 -26.30 -17.45 -18.03
N ASN A 116 -25.77 -17.33 -19.23
CA ASN A 116 -25.76 -16.14 -20.07
C ASN A 116 -24.99 -14.93 -19.48
N ARG A 117 -24.22 -15.12 -18.41
CA ARG A 117 -23.27 -14.10 -17.95
C ARG A 117 -22.07 -14.05 -18.87
N TYR A 118 -21.49 -12.85 -18.97
CA TYR A 118 -20.21 -12.66 -19.62
C TYR A 118 -19.13 -12.59 -18.56
N PHE A 119 -17.96 -13.15 -18.87
CA PHE A 119 -16.82 -13.15 -17.98
C PHE A 119 -15.51 -12.98 -18.76
N HIS A 120 -14.51 -12.40 -18.11
CA HIS A 120 -13.15 -12.27 -18.63
C HIS A 120 -12.16 -12.00 -17.50
N PHE A 121 -10.87 -12.04 -17.82
CA PHE A 121 -9.81 -11.52 -16.97
C PHE A 121 -9.39 -10.14 -17.48
N ASP A 122 -9.69 -9.09 -16.72
CA ASP A 122 -9.27 -7.73 -17.04
C ASP A 122 -7.81 -7.51 -16.58
N ASN A 123 -6.91 -7.27 -17.53
CA ASN A 123 -5.50 -6.99 -17.25
C ASN A 123 -5.29 -5.63 -16.55
N GLN A 124 -6.16 -4.65 -16.78
CA GLN A 124 -6.05 -3.34 -16.16
C GLN A 124 -6.31 -3.42 -14.66
N THR A 125 -7.31 -4.18 -14.24
CA THR A 125 -7.63 -4.38 -12.81
C THR A 125 -7.03 -5.66 -12.21
N SER A 126 -6.43 -6.52 -13.05
CA SER A 126 -5.94 -7.87 -12.72
C SER A 126 -7.02 -8.74 -12.04
N SER A 127 -8.26 -8.62 -12.53
CA SER A 127 -9.43 -9.24 -11.90
C SER A 127 -10.19 -10.16 -12.83
N LEU A 128 -10.80 -11.20 -12.27
CA LEU A 128 -11.91 -11.90 -12.90
C LEU A 128 -13.16 -11.02 -12.76
N GLU A 129 -13.75 -10.61 -13.88
CA GLU A 129 -15.00 -9.85 -13.86
C GLU A 129 -16.12 -10.71 -14.46
N ILE A 130 -17.30 -10.68 -13.82
CA ILE A 130 -18.48 -11.40 -14.28
C ILE A 130 -19.66 -10.43 -14.35
N GLY A 131 -20.35 -10.37 -15.48
CA GLY A 131 -21.42 -9.40 -15.71
C GLY A 131 -22.22 -9.62 -16.99
N SER A 132 -22.55 -8.54 -17.67
CA SER A 132 -23.21 -8.53 -18.99
C SER A 132 -22.24 -8.10 -20.06
N LEU A 133 -22.52 -8.39 -21.33
CA LEU A 133 -21.72 -7.86 -22.44
C LEU A 133 -21.98 -6.37 -22.60
N TYR A 134 -20.93 -5.57 -22.63
CA TYR A 134 -20.99 -4.14 -22.92
C TYR A 134 -19.79 -3.73 -23.77
N GLU A 135 -20.05 -3.23 -24.98
CA GLU A 135 -19.01 -2.71 -25.89
C GLU A 135 -17.82 -3.66 -26.13
N GLY A 136 -18.05 -4.98 -26.12
CA GLY A 136 -17.02 -6.00 -26.33
C GLY A 136 -16.25 -6.41 -25.07
N SER A 137 -16.60 -5.88 -23.90
CA SER A 137 -16.07 -6.23 -22.59
C SER A 137 -17.17 -6.73 -21.64
N VAL A 138 -16.79 -7.16 -20.44
CA VAL A 138 -17.73 -7.32 -19.34
C VAL A 138 -18.13 -5.93 -18.83
N GLY A 139 -19.43 -5.73 -18.64
CA GLY A 139 -20.04 -4.53 -18.10
C GLY A 139 -21.17 -4.86 -17.15
N ARG A 140 -21.88 -3.81 -16.70
CA ARG A 140 -22.85 -3.90 -15.61
C ARG A 140 -24.01 -4.83 -15.95
N ILE A 141 -24.39 -5.66 -14.98
CA ILE A 141 -25.68 -6.33 -14.97
C ILE A 141 -26.76 -5.27 -14.72
N SER A 142 -27.85 -5.31 -15.48
CA SER A 142 -28.91 -4.32 -15.37
C SER A 142 -29.62 -4.39 -14.01
N GLY A 143 -30.16 -3.25 -13.55
CA GLY A 143 -30.94 -3.17 -12.30
C GLY A 143 -32.19 -4.07 -12.27
N VAL A 144 -32.64 -4.58 -13.41
CA VAL A 144 -33.77 -5.52 -13.52
C VAL A 144 -33.36 -6.99 -13.52
N GLU A 145 -32.09 -7.30 -13.80
CA GLU A 145 -31.61 -8.70 -13.94
C GLU A 145 -30.67 -9.13 -12.82
N TYR A 146 -30.10 -8.19 -12.04
CA TYR A 146 -29.02 -8.54 -11.12
C TYR A 146 -29.46 -9.48 -9.99
N GLU A 147 -30.71 -9.39 -9.53
CA GLU A 147 -31.23 -10.30 -8.49
C GLU A 147 -31.41 -11.73 -9.02
N ASP A 148 -31.67 -11.92 -10.31
CA ASP A 148 -31.70 -13.24 -10.94
C ASP A 148 -30.29 -13.81 -11.19
N ALA A 149 -29.28 -12.92 -11.23
CA ALA A 149 -27.89 -13.27 -11.42
C ALA A 149 -27.15 -13.53 -10.10
N ILE A 150 -27.44 -12.74 -9.06
CA ILE A 150 -26.78 -12.78 -7.75
C ILE A 150 -27.83 -13.16 -6.70
N LEU A 151 -28.00 -14.46 -6.51
CA LEU A 151 -29.03 -14.98 -5.62
C LEU A 151 -28.53 -14.87 -4.18
N ARG A 152 -29.22 -14.07 -3.38
CA ARG A 152 -28.93 -13.88 -1.96
C ARG A 152 -29.19 -15.17 -1.17
N SER A 153 -28.21 -15.64 -0.40
CA SER A 153 -28.39 -16.76 0.53
C SER A 153 -28.91 -16.30 1.89
N CYS A 154 -29.54 -17.21 2.63
CA CYS A 154 -29.91 -16.99 4.03
C CYS A 154 -28.66 -16.98 4.93
N GLU A 155 -27.57 -17.59 4.45
CA GLU A 155 -26.30 -17.69 5.15
C GLU A 155 -25.52 -16.36 5.13
N LYS A 156 -25.02 -15.99 6.31
CA LYS A 156 -24.11 -14.86 6.52
C LYS A 156 -23.07 -15.28 7.54
N VAL A 157 -21.82 -15.03 7.22
CA VAL A 157 -20.71 -15.17 8.17
C VAL A 157 -20.39 -13.81 8.79
N ASP A 158 -19.74 -13.83 9.96
CA ASP A 158 -19.14 -12.63 10.52
C ASP A 158 -18.04 -12.14 9.57
N GLU A 159 -18.00 -10.84 9.26
CA GLU A 159 -17.00 -10.32 8.34
C GLU A 159 -15.57 -10.51 8.87
N GLU A 160 -15.39 -10.56 10.20
CA GLU A 160 -14.09 -10.80 10.82
C GLU A 160 -13.51 -12.17 10.43
N THR A 161 -14.33 -13.16 10.04
CA THR A 161 -13.81 -14.44 9.56
C THR A 161 -13.24 -14.38 8.16
N LEU A 162 -13.52 -13.31 7.40
CA LEU A 162 -13.05 -13.10 6.03
C LEU A 162 -11.87 -12.11 5.96
N VAL A 163 -11.44 -11.55 7.11
CA VAL A 163 -10.36 -10.57 7.16
C VAL A 163 -9.00 -11.28 7.10
N GLU A 164 -8.22 -10.90 6.10
CA GLU A 164 -6.82 -11.33 5.95
C GLU A 164 -5.91 -10.29 6.62
N HIS A 165 -5.35 -10.63 7.78
CA HIS A 165 -4.36 -9.79 8.46
C HIS A 165 -2.99 -9.97 7.84
N ILE A 166 -2.51 -8.96 7.13
CA ILE A 166 -1.25 -9.01 6.37
C ILE A 166 -0.41 -7.75 6.63
N SER A 167 0.90 -7.83 6.40
CA SER A 167 1.74 -6.63 6.35
C SER A 167 1.70 -5.98 4.97
N LEU A 168 2.07 -4.70 4.88
CA LEU A 168 2.21 -4.02 3.59
C LEU A 168 3.27 -4.70 2.68
N SER A 169 4.25 -5.39 3.24
CA SER A 169 5.24 -6.14 2.46
C SER A 169 4.73 -7.47 1.90
N ASP A 170 3.62 -8.01 2.41
CA ASP A 170 3.07 -9.31 1.99
C ASP A 170 2.10 -9.21 0.81
N ILE A 171 1.74 -7.98 0.40
CA ILE A 171 0.75 -7.70 -0.65
C ILE A 171 1.13 -8.43 -1.94
N ASN A 172 0.18 -9.22 -2.46
CA ASN A 172 0.31 -9.94 -3.73
C ASN A 172 -1.08 -10.25 -4.34
N ASP A 173 -1.09 -10.80 -5.55
CA ASP A 173 -2.32 -11.01 -6.34
C ASP A 173 -3.33 -11.98 -5.70
N SER A 174 -2.91 -12.83 -4.74
CA SER A 174 -3.84 -13.75 -4.04
C SER A 174 -4.84 -13.05 -3.13
N TYR A 175 -4.58 -11.78 -2.77
CA TYR A 175 -5.44 -10.98 -1.91
C TYR A 175 -6.42 -10.08 -2.68
N LEU A 176 -6.39 -10.07 -4.02
CA LEU A 176 -7.29 -9.22 -4.82
C LEU A 176 -8.76 -9.58 -4.57
N HIS A 177 -9.58 -8.55 -4.35
CA HIS A 177 -10.99 -8.61 -3.94
C HIS A 177 -11.25 -9.22 -2.55
N LYS A 178 -10.22 -9.55 -1.78
CA LYS A 178 -10.36 -9.94 -0.38
C LYS A 178 -10.39 -8.73 0.54
N LEU A 179 -10.99 -8.92 1.70
CA LEU A 179 -10.95 -7.97 2.81
C LEU A 179 -9.59 -8.13 3.52
N VAL A 180 -8.76 -7.10 3.51
CA VAL A 180 -7.45 -7.10 4.17
C VAL A 180 -7.43 -6.06 5.29
N GLU A 181 -6.68 -6.32 6.36
CA GLU A 181 -6.40 -5.36 7.43
C GLU A 181 -4.91 -5.24 7.66
N PHE A 182 -4.43 -3.99 7.70
CA PHE A 182 -3.05 -3.64 8.01
C PHE A 182 -2.98 -3.01 9.39
N ASP A 183 -2.05 -3.50 10.21
CA ASP A 183 -1.78 -3.00 11.56
C ASP A 183 -0.51 -2.14 11.58
N GLY A 184 -0.46 -1.17 12.49
CA GLY A 184 0.73 -0.32 12.67
C GLY A 184 1.01 0.54 11.44
N VAL A 185 -0.06 1.06 10.83
CA VAL A 185 0.01 1.92 9.64
C VAL A 185 -0.56 3.31 9.92
N GLN A 186 -0.17 4.29 9.10
CA GLN A 186 -0.70 5.64 9.14
C GLN A 186 -0.74 6.25 7.74
N PHE A 187 -1.52 7.31 7.57
CA PHE A 187 -1.39 8.14 6.36
C PHE A 187 -0.06 8.91 6.38
N SER A 188 0.57 9.05 5.21
CA SER A 188 1.83 9.80 5.04
C SER A 188 1.67 11.27 5.42
N ASP A 189 2.78 11.94 5.72
CA ASP A 189 2.76 13.36 6.11
C ASP A 189 2.14 14.28 5.05
N VAL A 190 2.29 13.93 3.76
CA VAL A 190 1.68 14.65 2.63
C VAL A 190 0.15 14.63 2.70
N SER A 191 -0.44 13.64 3.37
CA SER A 191 -1.90 13.52 3.51
C SER A 191 -2.44 14.33 4.68
N LEU A 192 -1.60 14.81 5.60
CA LEU A 192 -2.06 15.54 6.79
C LEU A 192 -2.57 16.92 6.43
N GLY A 193 -3.66 17.33 7.08
CA GLY A 193 -4.35 18.60 6.80
C GLY A 193 -5.19 18.59 5.52
N HIS A 194 -5.28 17.43 4.85
CA HIS A 194 -6.14 17.19 3.69
C HIS A 194 -7.33 16.30 4.07
N THR A 195 -8.33 16.25 3.19
CA THR A 195 -9.50 15.36 3.30
C THR A 195 -9.32 14.09 2.48
N TYR A 196 -10.12 13.05 2.74
CA TYR A 196 -10.04 11.78 1.99
C TYR A 196 -10.16 11.94 0.48
N HIS A 197 -10.95 12.91 0.03
CA HIS A 197 -10.90 13.44 -1.32
C HIS A 197 -10.52 14.92 -1.25
N ASP A 198 -9.41 15.25 -1.91
CA ASP A 198 -8.89 16.59 -2.00
C ASP A 198 -8.39 16.84 -3.44
N GLU A 199 -8.92 17.89 -4.07
CA GLU A 199 -8.55 18.30 -5.42
C GLU A 199 -7.16 18.96 -5.47
N ASP A 200 -6.66 19.53 -4.36
CA ASP A 200 -5.33 20.15 -4.28
C ASP A 200 -4.22 19.09 -4.33
N LEU A 201 -4.49 17.89 -3.82
CA LEU A 201 -3.61 16.72 -3.96
C LEU A 201 -3.77 16.00 -5.33
N SER A 202 -4.75 16.41 -6.13
CA SER A 202 -5.07 15.80 -7.43
C SER A 202 -5.06 16.85 -8.54
N TYR A 203 -6.24 17.20 -9.06
CA TYR A 203 -6.48 18.31 -9.98
C TYR A 203 -7.96 18.69 -9.90
N VAL A 204 -8.30 19.92 -10.30
CA VAL A 204 -9.69 20.42 -10.29
C VAL A 204 -10.60 19.52 -11.14
N GLY A 205 -11.69 19.02 -10.56
CA GLY A 205 -12.61 18.07 -11.21
C GLY A 205 -12.17 16.61 -11.14
N ALA A 206 -11.18 16.26 -10.30
CA ALA A 206 -10.81 14.88 -10.03
C ALA A 206 -11.99 14.13 -9.37
N THR A 207 -12.25 12.91 -9.81
CA THR A 207 -13.32 12.06 -9.25
C THR A 207 -12.84 11.11 -8.17
N ALA A 208 -11.56 11.16 -7.84
CA ALA A 208 -10.93 10.42 -6.76
C ALA A 208 -9.59 11.05 -6.37
N THR A 209 -9.19 10.82 -5.12
CA THR A 209 -7.86 11.16 -4.58
C THR A 209 -7.17 9.89 -4.11
N ASN A 210 -5.86 9.83 -4.30
CA ASN A 210 -5.01 8.74 -3.86
C ASN A 210 -4.16 9.24 -2.69
N HIS A 211 -4.32 8.63 -1.52
CA HIS A 211 -3.43 8.86 -0.38
C HIS A 211 -2.43 7.72 -0.25
N SER A 212 -1.27 8.00 0.35
CA SER A 212 -0.32 6.96 0.71
C SER A 212 -0.48 6.61 2.18
N VAL A 213 -0.67 5.32 2.45
CA VAL A 213 -0.56 4.75 3.80
C VAL A 213 0.78 4.05 3.91
N ILE A 214 1.48 4.27 5.01
CA ILE A 214 2.81 3.76 5.29
C ILE A 214 2.83 2.98 6.60
N ASP A 215 3.73 2.00 6.70
CA ASP A 215 4.11 1.37 7.96
C ASP A 215 5.42 1.94 8.52
N ALA A 216 5.78 1.52 9.73
CA ALA A 216 7.05 1.89 10.36
C ALA A 216 8.28 1.37 9.58
N ALA A 217 8.10 0.48 8.61
CA ALA A 217 9.16 -0.05 7.75
C ALA A 217 9.27 0.68 6.40
N GLY A 218 8.49 1.73 6.18
CA GLY A 218 8.50 2.54 4.96
C GLY A 218 7.90 1.81 3.76
N ASN A 219 7.25 0.66 3.97
CA ASN A 219 6.40 0.08 2.95
C ASN A 219 5.16 0.96 2.82
N SER A 220 4.55 0.97 1.62
CA SER A 220 3.40 1.80 1.38
C SER A 220 2.38 1.15 0.45
N ILE A 221 1.13 1.56 0.62
CA ILE A 221 0.02 1.25 -0.27
C ILE A 221 -0.74 2.53 -0.62
N THR A 222 -1.27 2.59 -1.84
CA THR A 222 -2.21 3.64 -2.22
C THR A 222 -3.60 3.32 -1.65
N VAL A 223 -4.19 4.24 -0.88
CA VAL A 223 -5.61 4.21 -0.52
C VAL A 223 -6.35 5.14 -1.48
N ARG A 224 -7.25 4.56 -2.28
CA ARG A 224 -8.01 5.30 -3.29
C ARG A 224 -9.40 5.65 -2.77
N ASN A 225 -9.73 6.93 -2.79
CA ASN A 225 -11.00 7.45 -2.29
C ASN A 225 -11.73 8.22 -3.39
N SER A 226 -13.00 7.89 -3.62
CA SER A 226 -13.86 8.60 -4.55
C SER A 226 -14.32 9.94 -3.98
N SER A 227 -14.50 10.93 -4.85
CA SER A 227 -15.18 12.19 -4.51
C SER A 227 -16.66 12.00 -4.12
N PHE A 228 -17.24 10.84 -4.45
CA PHE A 228 -18.62 10.46 -4.08
C PHE A 228 -18.70 9.68 -2.77
N ALA A 229 -17.57 9.38 -2.13
CA ALA A 229 -17.59 8.71 -0.83
C ALA A 229 -18.23 9.61 0.23
N LYS A 230 -19.04 9.04 1.13
CA LYS A 230 -19.71 9.79 2.20
C LYS A 230 -18.71 10.46 3.17
N PHE A 231 -17.52 9.88 3.29
CA PHE A 231 -16.42 10.37 4.09
C PHE A 231 -15.41 11.22 3.30
N ALA A 232 -15.70 11.56 2.05
CA ALA A 232 -14.79 12.29 1.15
C ALA A 232 -14.28 13.61 1.76
N SER A 233 -15.15 14.33 2.47
CA SER A 233 -14.81 15.62 3.12
C SER A 233 -14.29 15.48 4.54
N GLU A 234 -14.13 14.26 5.07
CA GLU A 234 -13.54 14.05 6.39
C GLU A 234 -12.03 14.25 6.33
N GLU A 235 -11.46 14.82 7.40
CA GLU A 235 -10.00 15.03 7.50
C GLU A 235 -9.28 13.70 7.66
N ILE A 236 -8.09 13.61 7.06
CA ILE A 236 -7.20 12.47 7.25
C ILE A 236 -6.68 12.47 8.70
N PRO A 237 -6.90 11.38 9.47
CA PRO A 237 -6.39 11.28 10.84
C PRO A 237 -4.86 11.27 10.87
N SER A 238 -4.30 11.88 11.92
CA SER A 238 -2.85 12.03 12.09
C SER A 238 -2.21 10.87 12.86
N GLU A 239 -3.02 10.05 13.50
CA GLU A 239 -2.63 8.94 14.33
C GLU A 239 -2.21 7.72 13.48
N SER A 240 -1.63 6.71 14.14
CA SER A 240 -1.41 5.39 13.55
C SER A 240 -2.43 4.38 14.10
N GLY A 241 -2.48 3.19 13.53
CA GLY A 241 -3.38 2.13 13.98
C GLY A 241 -3.67 1.13 12.88
N LYS A 242 -4.95 0.85 12.66
CA LYS A 242 -5.42 -0.17 11.72
C LYS A 242 -6.17 0.44 10.55
N ILE A 243 -5.90 -0.04 9.35
CA ILE A 243 -6.69 0.30 8.15
C ILE A 243 -7.11 -1.00 7.46
N ARG A 244 -8.41 -1.14 7.26
CA ARG A 244 -9.06 -2.24 6.57
C ARG A 244 -9.54 -1.80 5.18
N GLY A 245 -9.73 -2.73 4.27
CA GLY A 245 -10.39 -2.43 2.99
C GLY A 245 -10.33 -3.61 2.03
N VAL A 246 -10.88 -3.43 0.83
CA VAL A 246 -10.74 -4.44 -0.23
C VAL A 246 -9.50 -4.14 -1.05
N LEU A 247 -8.59 -5.11 -1.16
CA LEU A 247 -7.41 -4.96 -1.99
C LEU A 247 -7.79 -5.06 -3.47
N THR A 248 -7.36 -4.10 -4.27
CA THR A 248 -7.57 -4.05 -5.72
C THR A 248 -6.26 -3.71 -6.42
N LYS A 249 -6.27 -3.73 -7.76
CA LYS A 249 -5.13 -3.35 -8.58
C LYS A 249 -5.60 -2.46 -9.71
N TYR A 250 -4.75 -1.54 -10.16
CA TYR A 250 -5.01 -0.73 -11.35
C TYR A 250 -3.71 -0.49 -12.09
N ASN A 251 -3.67 -0.85 -13.38
CA ASN A 251 -2.49 -0.77 -14.25
C ASN A 251 -1.22 -1.32 -13.57
N GLY A 252 -1.35 -2.48 -12.91
CA GLY A 252 -0.24 -3.15 -12.23
C GLY A 252 0.09 -2.66 -10.82
N THR A 253 -0.53 -1.58 -10.34
CA THR A 253 -0.30 -1.02 -8.99
C THR A 253 -1.38 -1.48 -8.02
N PHE A 254 -0.99 -2.05 -6.88
CA PHE A 254 -1.94 -2.39 -5.81
C PHE A 254 -2.49 -1.13 -5.14
N GLN A 255 -3.78 -1.16 -4.82
CA GLN A 255 -4.46 -0.08 -4.11
C GLN A 255 -5.53 -0.65 -3.18
N LEU A 256 -5.73 0.00 -2.04
CA LEU A 256 -6.77 -0.33 -1.08
C LEU A 256 -7.99 0.55 -1.34
N MET A 257 -9.16 -0.05 -1.39
CA MET A 257 -10.42 0.66 -1.40
C MET A 257 -11.12 0.49 -0.05
N LEU A 258 -11.28 1.61 0.67
CA LEU A 258 -12.08 1.65 1.91
C LEU A 258 -13.55 1.43 1.56
N ARG A 259 -14.27 0.62 2.34
CA ARG A 259 -15.71 0.37 2.15
C ARG A 259 -16.52 1.47 2.84
N THR A 260 -16.12 1.82 4.06
CA THR A 260 -16.69 2.90 4.87
C THR A 260 -15.60 3.53 5.74
N ILE A 261 -15.88 4.66 6.39
CA ILE A 261 -14.92 5.27 7.33
C ILE A 261 -14.60 4.37 8.54
N LYS A 262 -15.49 3.42 8.87
CA LYS A 262 -15.26 2.46 9.97
C LYS A 262 -14.08 1.52 9.71
N ASP A 263 -13.63 1.43 8.46
CA ASP A 263 -12.43 0.69 8.09
C ASP A 263 -11.13 1.39 8.54
N VAL A 264 -11.20 2.65 9.00
CA VAL A 264 -10.05 3.41 9.50
C VAL A 264 -10.14 3.54 11.01
N LYS A 265 -9.21 2.91 11.72
CA LYS A 265 -9.10 2.92 13.18
C LYS A 265 -7.69 3.34 13.59
N LEU A 266 -7.41 4.64 13.42
CA LEU A 266 -6.14 5.24 13.80
C LEU A 266 -6.27 5.93 15.16
N THR A 267 -5.93 5.20 16.22
CA THR A 267 -6.07 5.64 17.63
C THR A 267 -4.76 5.64 18.40
N GLU A 268 -3.70 5.12 17.79
CA GLU A 268 -2.39 4.95 18.39
C GLU A 268 -1.48 6.13 18.07
N ALA A 269 -0.41 6.30 18.84
CA ALA A 269 0.57 7.36 18.59
C ALA A 269 1.08 7.29 17.15
N ARG A 270 1.20 8.45 16.49
CA ARG A 270 1.76 8.54 15.14
C ARG A 270 3.16 7.92 15.15
N LEU A 271 3.44 7.11 14.14
CA LEU A 271 4.77 6.61 13.82
C LEU A 271 5.62 7.81 13.38
N ASP A 272 6.83 7.92 13.94
CA ASP A 272 7.83 8.89 13.52
C ASP A 272 9.02 8.15 12.85
N PRO A 273 8.80 7.53 11.67
CA PRO A 273 9.89 6.89 10.95
C PRO A 273 10.89 7.95 10.49
N VAL A 274 12.10 7.95 11.06
CA VAL A 274 13.16 8.86 10.62
C VAL A 274 13.68 8.35 9.27
N ILE A 275 13.21 9.00 8.19
CA ILE A 275 13.58 8.66 6.80
C ILE A 275 14.57 9.69 6.25
N GLU A 276 15.74 9.22 5.83
CA GLU A 276 16.68 9.95 5.00
C GLU A 276 16.56 9.48 3.53
N ASN A 277 16.01 10.36 2.69
CA ASN A 277 15.82 10.17 1.24
C ASN A 277 16.67 11.15 0.40
N PHE A 278 17.54 11.93 1.03
CA PHE A 278 18.46 12.89 0.42
C PHE A 278 17.83 14.03 -0.36
N GLU A 279 16.51 14.20 -0.31
CA GLU A 279 15.80 15.21 -1.11
C GLU A 279 16.12 16.65 -0.68
N SER A 280 16.46 16.84 0.59
CA SER A 280 16.84 18.13 1.17
C SER A 280 18.21 18.64 0.71
N TYR A 281 19.04 17.77 0.12
CA TYR A 281 20.41 18.10 -0.27
C TYR A 281 20.52 18.62 -1.71
N ALA A 282 21.53 19.44 -1.98
CA ALA A 282 21.86 19.85 -3.33
C ALA A 282 22.38 18.67 -4.17
N ASN A 283 21.99 18.61 -5.44
CA ASN A 283 22.55 17.61 -6.37
C ASN A 283 24.09 17.72 -6.43
N SER A 284 24.77 16.57 -6.47
CA SER A 284 26.23 16.42 -6.53
C SER A 284 26.99 16.93 -5.30
N THR A 285 26.31 17.24 -4.19
CA THR A 285 27.00 17.55 -2.94
C THR A 285 27.63 16.30 -2.33
N ALA A 286 28.82 16.47 -1.76
CA ALA A 286 29.47 15.50 -0.86
C ALA A 286 29.53 16.02 0.59
N VAL A 287 28.91 17.17 0.85
CA VAL A 287 28.88 17.84 2.15
C VAL A 287 27.54 17.57 2.83
N PHE A 288 27.61 16.99 4.03
CA PHE A 288 26.45 16.59 4.83
C PHE A 288 26.58 17.22 6.22
N PRO A 289 25.69 18.15 6.63
CA PRO A 289 25.81 18.80 7.93
C PRO A 289 25.65 17.85 9.12
N ASN A 290 24.85 16.80 8.96
CA ASN A 290 24.45 15.90 10.04
C ASN A 290 25.18 14.56 10.03
N TYR A 291 25.99 14.28 9.00
CA TYR A 291 26.59 12.95 8.76
C TYR A 291 28.08 13.07 8.46
N PHE A 292 28.85 12.03 8.76
CA PHE A 292 30.23 11.97 8.31
C PHE A 292 30.33 11.27 6.95
N ASN A 293 31.14 11.85 6.07
CA ASN A 293 31.53 11.28 4.80
C ASN A 293 33.05 11.16 4.78
N ILE A 294 33.55 9.97 5.09
CA ILE A 294 34.95 9.74 5.46
C ILE A 294 35.64 8.94 4.37
N LYS A 295 36.68 9.54 3.79
CA LYS A 295 37.62 8.88 2.88
C LYS A 295 38.58 7.99 3.67
N VAL A 296 38.27 6.70 3.79
CA VAL A 296 39.14 5.72 4.46
C VAL A 296 40.32 5.35 3.56
N GLN A 297 40.09 5.23 2.25
CA GLN A 297 41.12 5.00 1.25
C GLN A 297 40.72 5.65 -0.09
N GLY A 298 41.70 6.24 -0.78
CA GLY A 298 41.48 6.91 -2.05
C GLY A 298 40.98 8.35 -1.88
N THR A 299 40.41 8.91 -2.95
CA THR A 299 40.05 10.35 -3.03
C THR A 299 38.57 10.61 -3.25
N ASN A 300 37.77 9.56 -3.41
CA ASN A 300 36.36 9.67 -3.75
C ASN A 300 35.50 9.85 -2.50
N ASP A 301 34.33 10.44 -2.67
CA ASP A 301 33.32 10.64 -1.62
C ASP A 301 32.02 9.90 -1.98
N TRP A 302 31.19 9.64 -0.97
CA TRP A 302 29.75 9.54 -1.21
C TRP A 302 29.23 10.92 -1.63
N PHE A 303 28.27 10.97 -2.55
CA PHE A 303 27.67 12.21 -2.98
C PHE A 303 26.21 12.02 -3.37
N VAL A 304 25.44 13.09 -3.35
CA VAL A 304 24.03 13.05 -3.74
C VAL A 304 23.93 12.97 -5.27
N GLY A 305 23.36 11.89 -5.79
CA GLY A 305 22.98 11.76 -7.19
C GLY A 305 21.54 12.19 -7.40
N THR A 306 21.15 12.38 -8.67
CA THR A 306 19.75 12.57 -9.03
C THR A 306 19.42 11.90 -10.37
N PHE A 307 18.24 11.29 -10.44
CA PHE A 307 17.70 10.71 -11.67
C PHE A 307 16.17 10.78 -11.64
N ASN A 308 15.56 11.27 -12.74
CA ASN A 308 14.10 11.41 -12.87
C ASN A 308 13.42 12.13 -11.68
N GLY A 309 14.08 13.13 -11.10
CA GLY A 309 13.53 13.91 -9.99
C GLY A 309 13.73 13.29 -8.60
N ASN A 310 14.25 12.06 -8.49
CA ASN A 310 14.61 11.43 -7.22
C ASN A 310 16.09 11.69 -6.91
N LYS A 311 16.42 12.00 -5.66
CA LYS A 311 17.78 12.09 -5.13
C LYS A 311 18.10 10.87 -4.28
N TYR A 312 19.39 10.59 -4.15
CA TYR A 312 19.89 9.41 -3.43
C TYR A 312 21.37 9.59 -3.12
N LEU A 313 21.88 8.85 -2.14
CA LEU A 313 23.31 8.80 -1.85
C LEU A 313 24.00 7.85 -2.82
N GLN A 314 25.12 8.26 -3.41
CA GLN A 314 25.82 7.50 -4.43
C GLN A 314 27.32 7.45 -4.18
N ALA A 315 27.91 6.27 -4.33
CA ALA A 315 29.35 6.09 -4.44
C ALA A 315 29.67 5.40 -5.75
N ARG A 316 30.76 5.84 -6.38
CA ARG A 316 31.27 5.22 -7.61
C ARG A 316 32.77 5.36 -7.69
N LYS A 317 33.45 4.29 -8.12
CA LYS A 317 34.89 4.34 -8.41
C LYS A 317 35.17 5.35 -9.53
N GLY A 318 36.23 6.15 -9.39
CA GLY A 318 36.69 7.09 -10.42
C GLY A 318 37.52 6.39 -11.50
N SER A 319 37.54 6.92 -12.73
CA SER A 319 38.24 6.30 -13.87
C SER A 319 39.75 6.11 -13.67
N ASN A 320 40.38 6.94 -12.83
CA ASN A 320 41.82 6.89 -12.51
C ASN A 320 42.07 6.63 -11.00
N SER A 321 41.07 6.12 -10.28
CA SER A 321 41.19 5.87 -8.84
C SER A 321 41.77 4.48 -8.55
N GLY A 322 42.67 4.41 -7.58
CA GLY A 322 43.15 3.16 -6.99
C GLY A 322 42.05 2.48 -6.14
N ALA A 323 42.44 1.68 -5.14
CA ALA A 323 41.48 1.16 -4.18
C ALA A 323 40.74 2.34 -3.53
N THR A 324 39.43 2.18 -3.38
CA THR A 324 38.53 3.21 -2.88
C THR A 324 37.73 2.63 -1.75
N LYS A 325 37.85 3.25 -0.57
CA LYS A 325 37.07 2.91 0.61
C LYS A 325 36.51 4.18 1.24
N ILE A 326 35.19 4.25 1.35
CA ILE A 326 34.48 5.46 1.79
C ILE A 326 33.38 5.04 2.76
N PHE A 327 33.33 5.70 3.92
CA PHE A 327 32.30 5.49 4.93
C PHE A 327 31.34 6.66 4.92
N PHE A 328 30.04 6.35 4.85
CA PHE A 328 28.99 7.27 5.20
C PHE A 328 28.43 6.87 6.55
N VAL A 329 28.52 7.77 7.53
CA VAL A 329 28.26 7.48 8.94
C VAL A 329 27.10 8.34 9.41
N MET A 330 26.04 7.69 9.86
CA MET A 330 24.82 8.34 10.34
C MET A 330 24.65 8.07 11.83
N PRO A 331 24.27 9.08 12.64
CA PRO A 331 23.89 8.85 14.03
C PRO A 331 22.66 7.94 14.09
N PHE A 332 22.60 7.10 15.12
CA PHE A 332 21.49 6.20 15.39
C PHE A 332 21.28 6.10 16.89
N ASP A 333 20.08 6.36 17.37
CA ASP A 333 19.75 6.23 18.79
C ASP A 333 19.11 4.87 19.04
N PHE A 334 19.81 3.99 19.78
CA PHE A 334 19.32 2.66 20.11
C PHE A 334 18.23 2.66 21.20
N ASP A 335 17.98 3.81 21.84
CA ASP A 335 16.86 3.99 22.77
C ASP A 335 15.58 4.39 22.02
N GLU A 336 15.69 5.07 20.87
CA GLU A 336 14.55 5.51 20.05
C GLU A 336 14.19 4.52 18.95
N HIS A 337 15.19 3.79 18.42
CA HIS A 337 15.01 2.89 17.29
C HIS A 337 15.62 1.51 17.57
N THR A 338 14.91 0.48 17.16
CA THR A 338 15.36 -0.93 17.28
C THR A 338 15.63 -1.56 15.93
N LYS A 339 15.29 -0.90 14.83
CA LYS A 339 15.49 -1.43 13.47
C LYS A 339 15.98 -0.35 12.52
N PHE A 340 16.57 -0.79 11.42
CA PHE A 340 16.71 0.07 10.26
C PHE A 340 16.64 -0.70 8.95
N SER A 341 16.22 -0.01 7.90
CA SER A 341 16.18 -0.50 6.52
C SER A 341 16.66 0.56 5.54
N PHE A 342 16.90 0.16 4.30
CA PHE A 342 17.25 1.04 3.20
C PHE A 342 17.02 0.32 1.86
N LYS A 343 17.11 1.06 0.76
CA LYS A 343 17.09 0.52 -0.60
C LYS A 343 18.45 0.66 -1.26
N THR A 344 18.82 -0.28 -2.13
CA THR A 344 20.06 -0.21 -2.91
C THR A 344 19.84 -0.36 -4.40
N LEU A 345 20.72 0.27 -5.18
CA LEU A 345 20.78 0.10 -6.63
C LEU A 345 22.24 -0.01 -7.05
N PHE A 346 22.63 -1.16 -7.61
CA PHE A 346 23.99 -1.40 -8.10
C PHE A 346 24.12 -0.99 -9.58
N GLY A 347 25.32 -0.57 -9.97
CA GLY A 347 25.65 -0.29 -11.35
C GLY A 347 27.09 -0.59 -11.71
N TYR A 348 27.31 -0.89 -12.99
CA TYR A 348 28.64 -1.15 -13.58
C TYR A 348 29.39 -2.28 -12.85
N MET A 349 28.69 -3.37 -12.56
CA MET A 349 29.16 -4.50 -11.74
C MET A 349 29.85 -5.63 -12.55
N SER A 350 29.92 -5.53 -13.88
CA SER A 350 30.35 -6.61 -14.80
C SER A 350 31.70 -7.28 -14.50
N LEU A 351 32.63 -6.60 -13.84
CA LEU A 351 33.94 -7.13 -13.48
C LEU A 351 34.20 -7.13 -11.97
N THR A 352 33.12 -7.17 -11.17
CA THR A 352 33.19 -7.15 -9.71
C THR A 352 32.97 -8.56 -9.16
N SER A 353 33.97 -9.10 -8.47
CA SER A 353 33.93 -10.44 -7.85
C SER A 353 33.71 -10.43 -6.34
N THR A 354 33.77 -9.26 -5.69
CA THR A 354 33.58 -9.09 -4.25
C THR A 354 32.41 -8.15 -3.95
N PRO A 355 31.73 -8.29 -2.81
CA PRO A 355 30.76 -7.29 -2.36
C PRO A 355 31.45 -5.92 -2.25
N ILE A 356 30.90 -4.92 -2.96
CA ILE A 356 31.39 -3.53 -2.93
C ILE A 356 30.81 -2.72 -1.78
N MET A 357 29.93 -3.36 -1.00
CA MET A 357 29.12 -2.75 0.02
C MET A 357 29.18 -3.57 1.30
N LYS A 358 29.39 -2.86 2.41
CA LYS A 358 29.24 -3.39 3.76
C LYS A 358 28.44 -2.44 4.60
N VAL A 359 27.75 -2.98 5.60
CA VAL A 359 27.00 -2.21 6.56
C VAL A 359 27.48 -2.58 7.96
N TYR A 360 27.79 -1.57 8.76
CA TYR A 360 28.21 -1.74 10.13
C TYR A 360 27.33 -0.93 11.07
N TYR A 361 27.36 -1.28 12.35
CA TYR A 361 27.01 -0.35 13.42
C TYR A 361 28.18 -0.18 14.39
N SER A 362 28.13 0.89 15.18
CA SER A 362 29.07 1.13 16.29
C SER A 362 28.43 1.95 17.41
N THR A 363 28.60 1.53 18.65
CA THR A 363 28.20 2.28 19.87
C THR A 363 29.32 3.20 20.40
N SER A 364 30.48 3.20 19.75
CA SER A 364 31.67 3.96 20.18
C SER A 364 32.53 4.37 18.97
N PHE A 365 31.85 4.86 17.93
CA PHE A 365 32.48 5.28 16.69
C PHE A 365 33.46 6.44 16.94
N ASP A 366 34.67 6.30 16.41
CA ASP A 366 35.71 7.33 16.44
C ASP A 366 36.04 7.74 15.00
N SER A 367 35.69 8.97 14.62
CA SER A 367 35.94 9.48 13.27
C SER A 367 37.43 9.66 12.94
N ALA A 368 38.31 9.75 13.95
CA ALA A 368 39.76 9.77 13.76
C ALA A 368 40.33 8.37 13.44
N ASN A 369 39.64 7.31 13.89
CA ASN A 369 39.98 5.91 13.64
C ASN A 369 38.76 5.15 13.09
N PRO A 370 38.26 5.54 11.90
CA PRO A 370 36.91 5.18 11.44
C PRO A 370 36.68 3.68 11.23
N THR A 371 37.73 2.87 11.19
CA THR A 371 37.67 1.41 11.01
C THR A 371 37.69 0.61 12.32
N ALA A 372 37.84 1.27 13.47
CA ALA A 372 37.81 0.63 14.79
C ALA A 372 36.38 0.49 15.33
N ASN A 373 36.17 -0.45 16.25
CA ASN A 373 34.91 -0.64 16.99
C ASN A 373 33.65 -0.81 16.12
N LEU A 374 33.79 -1.48 14.96
CA LEU A 374 32.68 -1.75 14.05
C LEU A 374 32.17 -3.18 14.22
N VAL A 375 30.85 -3.35 14.19
CA VAL A 375 30.19 -4.66 14.11
C VAL A 375 29.58 -4.82 12.72
N ASP A 376 29.98 -5.87 12.00
CA ASP A 376 29.52 -6.15 10.63
C ASP A 376 28.12 -6.78 10.66
N ILE A 377 27.16 -6.09 10.06
CA ILE A 377 25.76 -6.51 9.94
C ILE A 377 25.35 -6.70 8.48
N THR A 378 26.32 -6.75 7.57
CA THR A 378 26.10 -6.87 6.13
C THR A 378 25.23 -8.07 5.76
N SER A 379 25.35 -9.18 6.50
CA SER A 379 24.57 -10.41 6.28
C SER A 379 23.07 -10.26 6.56
N SER A 380 22.64 -9.18 7.21
CA SER A 380 21.21 -8.90 7.43
C SER A 380 20.51 -8.34 6.20
N PHE A 381 21.27 -7.99 5.16
CA PHE A 381 20.75 -7.29 3.99
C PHE A 381 20.93 -8.08 2.70
N THR A 382 19.97 -7.91 1.80
CA THR A 382 20.06 -8.37 0.41
C THR A 382 20.29 -7.16 -0.49
N PHE A 383 21.41 -7.15 -1.21
CA PHE A 383 21.71 -6.04 -2.11
C PHE A 383 21.18 -6.29 -3.53
N SER A 384 21.02 -5.20 -4.29
CA SER A 384 20.68 -5.25 -5.71
C SER A 384 21.55 -6.27 -6.47
N ASN A 385 20.93 -7.27 -7.10
CA ASN A 385 21.65 -8.29 -7.86
C ASN A 385 21.85 -7.82 -9.31
N HIS A 386 22.91 -7.06 -9.58
CA HIS A 386 23.24 -6.57 -10.91
C HIS A 386 24.69 -6.91 -11.29
N THR A 387 24.90 -7.33 -12.54
CA THR A 387 26.23 -7.75 -13.06
C THR A 387 26.55 -7.11 -14.43
N GLY A 388 25.85 -6.03 -14.81
CA GLY A 388 25.99 -5.39 -16.13
C GLY A 388 26.97 -4.22 -16.17
N THR A 389 27.06 -3.57 -17.33
CA THR A 389 27.86 -2.35 -17.59
C THR A 389 27.03 -1.06 -17.49
N ASN A 390 25.83 -1.14 -16.91
CA ASN A 390 24.89 -0.05 -16.71
C ASN A 390 24.40 -0.03 -15.25
N TRP A 391 23.44 0.83 -14.92
CA TRP A 391 22.72 0.75 -13.65
C TRP A 391 21.62 -0.32 -13.72
N ALA A 392 21.31 -0.95 -12.60
CA ALA A 392 20.12 -1.78 -12.46
C ALA A 392 18.84 -0.98 -12.79
N GLY A 393 17.79 -1.68 -13.22
CA GLY A 393 16.54 -1.03 -13.67
C GLY A 393 15.74 -0.33 -12.57
N GLY A 394 16.04 -0.61 -11.30
CA GLY A 394 15.36 0.00 -10.17
C GLY A 394 16.01 -0.37 -8.83
N PHE A 395 15.59 0.34 -7.79
CA PHE A 395 16.02 0.08 -6.42
C PHE A 395 15.49 -1.27 -5.92
N THR A 396 16.31 -1.95 -5.14
CA THR A 396 15.99 -3.18 -4.42
C THR A 396 15.80 -2.84 -2.94
N ASN A 397 14.69 -3.27 -2.34
CA ASN A 397 14.51 -3.20 -0.88
C ASN A 397 15.54 -4.12 -0.23
N SER A 398 16.45 -3.56 0.57
CA SER A 398 17.59 -4.33 1.07
C SER A 398 17.33 -5.13 2.34
N GLY A 399 16.11 -5.07 2.88
CA GLY A 399 15.72 -5.77 4.11
C GLY A 399 15.88 -4.90 5.34
N ILE A 400 15.64 -5.51 6.51
CA ILE A 400 15.64 -4.86 7.82
C ILE A 400 16.68 -5.55 8.70
N HIS A 401 17.49 -4.78 9.41
CA HIS A 401 18.23 -5.29 10.56
C HIS A 401 17.52 -4.91 11.85
N THR A 402 17.40 -5.85 12.79
CA THR A 402 16.82 -5.62 14.11
C THR A 402 17.90 -5.72 15.18
N PHE A 403 18.07 -4.65 15.94
CA PHE A 403 18.95 -4.58 17.09
C PHE A 403 18.27 -5.18 18.33
N THR A 404 19.01 -5.95 19.12
CA THR A 404 18.51 -6.57 20.35
C THR A 404 19.44 -6.27 21.52
N GLY A 405 18.87 -5.81 22.64
CA GLY A 405 19.62 -5.53 23.87
C GLY A 405 20.63 -4.39 23.76
N MET A 406 20.40 -3.43 22.87
CA MET A 406 21.22 -2.22 22.74
C MET A 406 20.50 -1.01 23.34
N SER A 407 21.29 0.01 23.70
CA SER A 407 20.79 1.25 24.31
C SER A 407 21.80 2.39 24.07
N GLY A 408 21.32 3.62 24.08
CA GLY A 408 22.10 4.85 23.93
C GLY A 408 22.49 5.18 22.49
N GLN A 409 23.28 6.24 22.33
CA GLN A 409 23.70 6.73 21.02
C GLN A 409 24.78 5.85 20.37
N GLY A 410 24.61 5.54 19.09
CA GLY A 410 25.66 5.04 18.23
C GLY A 410 25.50 5.52 16.79
N HIS A 411 25.98 4.69 15.85
CA HIS A 411 26.01 5.03 14.43
C HIS A 411 25.74 3.81 13.55
N ILE A 412 25.10 4.05 12.40
CA ILE A 412 25.08 3.16 11.24
C ILE A 412 26.13 3.63 10.23
N ILE A 413 26.87 2.68 9.65
CA ILE A 413 27.94 2.97 8.70
C ILE A 413 27.72 2.20 7.40
N PHE A 414 27.57 2.96 6.32
CA PHE A 414 27.53 2.46 4.95
C PHE A 414 28.94 2.54 4.34
N ALA A 415 29.55 1.39 4.12
CA ALA A 415 30.92 1.28 3.63
C ALA A 415 30.94 0.83 2.17
N TYR A 416 31.35 1.74 1.29
CA TYR A 416 31.73 1.41 -0.08
C TYR A 416 33.21 1.01 -0.09
N ASP A 417 33.51 -0.22 -0.49
CA ASP A 417 34.87 -0.80 -0.46
C ASP A 417 35.17 -1.55 -1.75
N VAL A 418 36.05 -0.97 -2.58
CA VAL A 418 36.44 -1.53 -3.86
C VAL A 418 37.95 -1.64 -3.94
N ALA A 419 38.42 -2.87 -4.12
CA ALA A 419 39.84 -3.20 -4.21
C ALA A 419 40.52 -2.61 -5.47
N THR A 420 41.86 -2.57 -5.44
CA THR A 420 42.69 -2.23 -6.61
C THR A 420 42.62 -3.35 -7.65
N THR A 421 41.68 -3.26 -8.59
CA THR A 421 41.88 -3.83 -9.92
C THR A 421 42.09 -2.68 -10.91
N SER A 422 43.27 -2.71 -11.54
CA SER A 422 43.73 -1.79 -12.58
C SER A 422 42.86 -1.96 -13.82
N THR A 423 42.04 -0.97 -14.16
CA THR A 423 41.36 -0.96 -15.47
C THR A 423 40.96 0.46 -15.85
N SER A 424 41.43 0.87 -17.01
CA SER A 424 41.27 2.19 -17.61
C SER A 424 40.00 2.33 -18.48
N SER A 425 38.99 1.47 -18.32
CA SER A 425 37.75 1.47 -19.13
C SER A 425 36.50 1.80 -18.30
N ASN A 426 35.50 2.43 -18.94
CA ASN A 426 34.25 2.83 -18.28
C ASN A 426 33.41 1.65 -17.74
N GLU A 427 33.70 0.44 -18.21
CA GLU A 427 33.07 -0.82 -17.80
C GLU A 427 33.55 -1.34 -16.44
N THR A 428 34.45 -0.62 -15.75
CA THR A 428 35.10 -1.09 -14.51
C THR A 428 34.94 -0.13 -13.34
N ARG A 429 33.83 0.61 -13.32
CA ARG A 429 33.55 1.64 -12.31
C ARG A 429 32.32 1.25 -11.49
N PRO A 430 32.41 0.18 -10.67
CA PRO A 430 31.29 -0.25 -9.86
C PRO A 430 30.76 0.92 -9.05
N GLY A 431 29.45 0.96 -8.92
CA GLY A 431 28.74 2.01 -8.23
C GLY A 431 27.57 1.43 -7.46
N ILE A 432 27.20 2.17 -6.43
CA ILE A 432 26.06 1.89 -5.58
C ILE A 432 25.31 3.19 -5.33
N GLN A 433 23.99 3.08 -5.31
CA GLN A 433 23.09 4.10 -4.79
C GLN A 433 22.37 3.54 -3.56
N ILE A 434 22.17 4.38 -2.56
CA ILE A 434 21.41 4.10 -1.34
C ILE A 434 20.34 5.17 -1.22
N ASP A 435 19.13 4.75 -0.90
CA ASP A 435 17.99 5.65 -0.75
C ASP A 435 17.00 5.11 0.27
N ASN A 436 16.13 5.99 0.78
CA ASN A 436 15.09 5.70 1.77
C ASN A 436 15.65 4.95 2.98
N ILE A 437 16.70 5.49 3.59
CA ILE A 437 17.26 4.95 4.83
C ILE A 437 16.29 5.29 5.94
N LEU A 438 15.84 4.27 6.67
CA LEU A 438 14.76 4.40 7.62
C LEU A 438 15.17 3.84 8.97
N PHE A 439 15.06 4.63 10.02
CA PHE A 439 15.20 4.21 11.42
C PHE A 439 13.80 3.96 12.02
N GLN A 440 13.63 2.81 12.69
CA GLN A 440 12.33 2.29 13.15
C GLN A 440 12.36 1.84 14.61
#